data_AF-A4ARP7-F1
#
_entry.id   AF-A4ARP7-F1
#
_cell.length_a   1.000
_cell.length_b   1.000
_cell.length_c   1.000
_cell.angle_alpha   90.00
_cell.angle_beta   90.00
_cell.angle_gamma   90.00
#
_symmetry.space_group_name_H-M   'P 1'
#
loop_
_entity.id
_entity.type
_entity.pdbx_description
1 polymer ?
#
loop_
_entity_poly.entity_id
_entity_poly.type
_entity_poly.pdbx_seq_one_letter_code
_entity_poly.pdbx_strand_id
1 'polypeptide(L)'
;MKTPYLFLILFLYSISFFGQDTYSDTFSSVSYSNNNGNTNFATNWIESNDDNSASNGRIRITGNELRFHRLTSHNIRRTANLSTATGAVLTFNWRTSSLESGETLAIQASSDGTTFTTLTTITGSTTGNFNQDISTYISANTTIRFIKGGGNWNASNDRAYIDNFIITATTAPDSDGDGIFDDVDLDDDNDGMTDEEEYCTTANTTFLLSQDVGTRTVVLNHTDSGYLRLDFSSMDNSFQLDINGTTVHPSILEFENGALGAGEEYFRFQSDNAFISSPWVANSNGLPRLRLIIDETGSVSFYGTRTSSSTTLEIMQAEAGTPFNTITWVPGANNVFTVTNQSGPGPEGFTGVLFVSALCDTDGDGVLNSLDLDSDNDGIYDIVEAGVLNESGVNDANNDGIIDGVASTFGNNGLFSSIENNDMPYADLTYTIRDSDTDGIYDPYELDADNDSCNDVTESGFTDNNSDGILATLPTTVSSTGLVTGTSVIDGYTAPDDNNTNGIYDFQEASAAPSISTQPSGPVICPGCSTAISVVATDVSGYQWQLFNGVSWVDLTDTGIHSGTTTGTLVLANTGPSDNGNQYRVVLTNAAFVCDTTTSITATLTYQVNTIISNRRITYRVNKN
;
A
#
# COMPACT_ATOMS: atom_id res chain seq x y z
N MET A 1 15.02 -42.28 11.99
CA MET A 1 14.85 -41.77 10.62
C MET A 1 14.46 -40.32 10.76
N LYS A 2 15.37 -39.40 10.46
CA LYS A 2 15.09 -37.96 10.49
C LYS A 2 14.73 -37.55 9.06
N THR A 3 13.49 -37.15 8.86
CA THR A 3 12.99 -36.57 7.62
C THR A 3 13.63 -35.18 7.47
N PRO A 4 14.27 -34.84 6.34
CA PRO A 4 14.72 -33.47 6.11
C PRO A 4 13.51 -32.66 5.66
N TYR A 5 13.20 -31.57 6.38
CA TYR A 5 12.31 -30.54 5.89
C TYR A 5 13.09 -29.72 4.85
N LEU A 6 12.56 -29.68 3.64
CA LEU A 6 13.03 -28.80 2.57
C LEU A 6 12.46 -27.42 2.89
N PHE A 7 13.26 -26.55 3.51
CA PHE A 7 12.97 -25.12 3.52
C PHE A 7 13.10 -24.63 2.08
N LEU A 8 11.97 -24.41 1.43
CA LEU A 8 11.91 -23.66 0.19
C LEU A 8 12.01 -22.19 0.60
N ILE A 9 13.22 -21.64 0.63
CA ILE A 9 13.43 -20.20 0.70
C ILE A 9 12.99 -19.69 -0.68
N LEU A 10 11.78 -19.14 -0.75
CA LEU A 10 11.34 -18.35 -1.89
C LEU A 10 12.19 -17.07 -1.85
N PHE A 11 13.14 -16.93 -2.77
CA PHE A 11 13.70 -15.62 -3.04
C PHE A 11 12.59 -14.83 -3.72
N LEU A 12 11.91 -13.96 -2.97
CA LEU A 12 11.10 -12.89 -3.53
C LEU A 12 12.08 -11.99 -4.29
N TYR A 13 12.13 -12.17 -5.61
CA TYR A 13 12.61 -11.10 -6.47
C TYR A 13 11.44 -10.14 -6.58
N SER A 14 11.61 -8.90 -6.14
CA SER A 14 10.76 -7.79 -6.55
C SER A 14 10.81 -7.71 -8.08
N ILE A 15 9.81 -8.28 -8.73
CA ILE A 15 9.59 -8.10 -10.15
C ILE A 15 8.66 -6.90 -10.22
N SER A 16 9.17 -5.75 -10.67
CA SER A 16 8.32 -4.59 -10.96
C SER A 16 7.17 -5.06 -11.85
N PHE A 17 5.95 -5.01 -11.33
CA PHE A 17 4.76 -5.51 -11.99
C PHE A 17 4.28 -4.49 -13.02
N PHE A 18 4.98 -4.42 -14.15
CA PHE A 18 4.50 -3.56 -15.23
C PHE A 18 3.16 -4.08 -15.77
N GLY A 19 2.15 -3.21 -15.77
CA GLY A 19 0.90 -3.47 -16.46
C GLY A 19 1.11 -3.75 -17.95
N GLN A 20 0.28 -4.61 -18.53
CA GLN A 20 0.34 -4.93 -19.95
C GLN A 20 -1.00 -4.73 -20.63
N ASP A 21 -1.04 -3.68 -21.45
CA ASP A 21 -2.10 -3.41 -22.39
C ASP A 21 -1.83 -4.12 -23.73
N THR A 22 -2.87 -4.72 -24.29
CA THR A 22 -2.82 -5.38 -25.59
C THR A 22 -3.92 -4.83 -26.48
N TYR A 23 -3.50 -4.27 -27.61
CA TYR A 23 -4.38 -3.87 -28.70
C TYR A 23 -4.26 -4.93 -29.78
N SER A 24 -5.27 -5.79 -29.92
CA SER A 24 -5.19 -6.97 -30.80
C SER A 24 -6.33 -7.07 -31.82
N ASP A 25 -6.02 -7.56 -33.02
CA ASP A 25 -6.97 -7.98 -34.04
C ASP A 25 -6.48 -9.27 -34.72
N THR A 26 -7.21 -10.35 -34.47
CA THR A 26 -6.98 -11.67 -35.07
C THR A 26 -7.68 -11.84 -36.41
N PHE A 27 -8.35 -10.79 -36.91
CA PHE A 27 -9.19 -10.79 -38.10
C PHE A 27 -10.21 -11.95 -38.15
N SER A 28 -10.61 -12.46 -36.97
CA SER A 28 -11.54 -13.57 -36.78
C SER A 28 -12.97 -13.26 -37.22
N SER A 29 -13.26 -11.98 -37.48
CA SER A 29 -14.48 -11.51 -38.14
C SER A 29 -14.14 -10.63 -39.35
N VAL A 30 -15.01 -10.63 -40.36
CA VAL A 30 -14.89 -9.74 -41.52
C VAL A 30 -15.38 -8.34 -41.13
N SER A 31 -14.64 -7.67 -40.24
CA SER A 31 -14.94 -6.34 -39.72
C SER A 31 -13.67 -5.54 -39.47
N TYR A 32 -13.69 -4.25 -39.78
CA TYR A 32 -12.61 -3.31 -39.46
C TYR A 32 -12.67 -2.75 -38.04
N SER A 33 -13.72 -3.04 -37.28
CA SER A 33 -13.90 -2.62 -35.89
C SER A 33 -13.58 -3.70 -34.87
N ASN A 34 -13.01 -4.83 -35.28
CA ASN A 34 -12.77 -5.97 -34.41
C ASN A 34 -11.64 -5.66 -33.42
N ASN A 35 -11.83 -5.99 -32.14
CA ASN A 35 -10.83 -5.87 -31.08
C ASN A 35 -10.80 -7.20 -30.31
N ASN A 36 -9.61 -7.77 -30.15
CA ASN A 36 -9.39 -9.04 -29.46
C ASN A 36 -8.41 -8.93 -28.28
N GLY A 37 -7.89 -7.74 -28.01
CA GLY A 37 -7.03 -7.49 -26.85
C GLY A 37 -7.84 -7.11 -25.61
N ASN A 38 -7.17 -6.92 -24.49
CA ASN A 38 -7.78 -6.35 -23.27
C ASN A 38 -8.08 -4.85 -23.43
N THR A 39 -7.48 -4.17 -24.41
CA THR A 39 -7.68 -2.74 -24.68
C THR A 39 -8.12 -2.50 -26.13
N ASN A 40 -9.11 -1.61 -26.31
CA ASN A 40 -9.66 -1.30 -27.63
C ASN A 40 -8.78 -0.30 -28.39
N PHE A 41 -8.63 -0.50 -29.70
CA PHE A 41 -8.01 0.52 -30.56
C PHE A 41 -8.85 1.80 -30.59
N ALA A 42 -8.17 2.95 -30.60
CA ALA A 42 -8.80 4.28 -30.68
C ALA A 42 -9.57 4.49 -31.99
N THR A 43 -9.19 3.76 -33.05
CA THR A 43 -9.90 3.78 -34.34
C THR A 43 -10.14 2.36 -34.88
N ASN A 44 -11.18 2.24 -35.71
CA ASN A 44 -11.31 1.11 -36.63
C ASN A 44 -10.13 1.10 -37.62
N TRP A 45 -9.92 0.00 -38.34
CA TRP A 45 -9.10 0.06 -39.55
C TRP A 45 -9.73 1.03 -40.56
N ILE A 46 -8.94 1.96 -41.07
CA ILE A 46 -9.35 2.99 -42.02
C ILE A 46 -8.55 2.81 -43.31
N GLU A 47 -9.23 2.60 -44.42
CA GLU A 47 -8.61 2.55 -45.72
C GLU A 47 -8.47 3.95 -46.33
N SER A 48 -7.53 4.06 -47.26
CA SER A 48 -7.37 5.25 -48.10
C SER A 48 -7.11 4.82 -49.53
N ASN A 49 -7.81 5.50 -50.45
CA ASN A 49 -7.83 5.18 -51.89
C ASN A 49 -8.38 3.80 -52.24
N ASP A 50 -9.20 3.19 -51.37
CA ASP A 50 -9.97 1.96 -51.62
C ASP A 50 -11.46 2.18 -51.26
N ASP A 51 -12.26 1.11 -51.17
CA ASP A 51 -13.70 1.18 -50.91
C ASP A 51 -14.11 1.24 -49.42
N ASN A 52 -13.14 1.20 -48.50
CA ASN A 52 -13.33 1.19 -47.04
C ASN A 52 -14.25 0.05 -46.57
N SER A 53 -14.20 -1.10 -47.27
CA SER A 53 -15.04 -2.27 -47.01
C SER A 53 -14.22 -3.48 -46.57
N ALA A 54 -14.44 -3.96 -45.35
CA ALA A 54 -13.78 -5.16 -44.83
C ALA A 54 -13.99 -6.44 -45.68
N SER A 55 -14.98 -6.48 -46.58
CA SER A 55 -15.31 -7.65 -47.40
C SER A 55 -14.99 -7.51 -48.88
N ASN A 56 -14.69 -6.30 -49.37
CA ASN A 56 -14.48 -5.98 -50.78
C ASN A 56 -13.18 -5.21 -50.98
N GLY A 57 -12.93 -4.62 -52.15
CA GLY A 57 -11.70 -3.85 -52.36
C GLY A 57 -10.41 -4.65 -52.57
N ARG A 58 -9.32 -3.89 -52.68
CA ARG A 58 -7.94 -4.39 -52.81
C ARG A 58 -7.37 -4.79 -51.47
N ILE A 59 -7.72 -4.07 -50.42
CA ILE A 59 -7.47 -4.43 -49.02
C ILE A 59 -8.78 -4.97 -48.46
N ARG A 60 -8.75 -6.16 -47.84
CA ARG A 60 -9.95 -6.79 -47.26
C ARG A 60 -9.62 -7.90 -46.28
N ILE A 61 -10.56 -8.28 -45.44
CA ILE A 61 -10.45 -9.47 -44.60
C ILE A 61 -11.02 -10.69 -45.34
N THR A 62 -10.23 -11.75 -45.45
CA THR A 62 -10.65 -13.01 -46.07
C THR A 62 -9.84 -14.17 -45.51
N GLY A 63 -10.51 -15.27 -45.14
CA GLY A 63 -9.83 -16.42 -44.54
C GLY A 63 -9.17 -16.12 -43.21
N ASN A 64 -9.76 -15.21 -42.42
CA ASN A 64 -9.24 -14.70 -41.15
C ASN A 64 -7.91 -13.96 -41.24
N GLU A 65 -7.60 -13.37 -42.41
CA GLU A 65 -6.39 -12.57 -42.61
C GLU A 65 -6.74 -11.26 -43.31
N LEU A 66 -6.03 -10.18 -42.98
CA LEU A 66 -6.08 -8.93 -43.73
C LEU A 66 -5.25 -9.07 -45.01
N ARG A 67 -5.94 -9.19 -46.15
CA ARG A 67 -5.35 -9.41 -47.48
C ARG A 67 -5.22 -8.12 -48.26
N PHE A 68 -4.01 -7.86 -48.73
CA PHE A 68 -3.65 -6.83 -49.70
C PHE A 68 -3.54 -7.43 -51.10
N HIS A 69 -4.03 -6.73 -52.12
CA HIS A 69 -3.97 -7.19 -53.50
C HIS A 69 -3.75 -6.04 -54.47
N ARG A 70 -2.72 -6.13 -55.33
CA ARG A 70 -2.43 -5.13 -56.37
C ARG A 70 -2.35 -3.69 -55.83
N LEU A 71 -1.57 -3.44 -54.78
CA LEU A 71 -1.43 -2.09 -54.22
C LEU A 71 -0.76 -1.09 -55.18
N THR A 72 -1.41 0.05 -55.42
CA THR A 72 -0.87 1.18 -56.20
C THR A 72 -0.80 2.47 -55.38
N SER A 73 -1.89 2.92 -54.76
CA SER A 73 -1.92 4.07 -53.85
C SER A 73 -2.75 3.79 -52.60
N HIS A 74 -3.18 2.53 -52.46
CA HIS A 74 -4.08 2.07 -51.41
C HIS A 74 -3.25 1.83 -50.15
N ASN A 75 -3.81 2.19 -49.00
CA ASN A 75 -3.24 1.86 -47.70
C ASN A 75 -4.37 1.65 -46.70
N ILE A 76 -4.01 1.01 -45.59
CA ILE A 76 -4.89 0.85 -44.43
C ILE A 76 -4.09 1.19 -43.18
N ARG A 77 -4.74 1.82 -42.22
CA ARG A 77 -4.13 2.23 -40.96
C ARG A 77 -5.05 2.01 -39.78
N ARG A 78 -4.48 1.92 -38.59
CA ARG A 78 -5.20 1.84 -37.33
C ARG A 78 -4.42 2.53 -36.21
N THR A 79 -5.14 3.14 -35.28
CA THR A 79 -4.58 3.96 -34.21
C THR A 79 -4.86 3.33 -32.85
N ALA A 80 -3.83 3.26 -32.01
CA ALA A 80 -3.92 2.96 -30.59
C ALA A 80 -3.60 4.23 -29.78
N ASN A 81 -4.32 4.44 -28.69
CA ASN A 81 -3.95 5.47 -27.71
C ASN A 81 -2.92 4.82 -26.78
N LEU A 82 -1.65 5.22 -26.88
CA LEU A 82 -0.59 4.69 -26.01
C LEU A 82 -0.10 5.75 -25.02
N SER A 83 -0.88 6.79 -24.70
CA SER A 83 -0.40 7.92 -23.90
C SER A 83 0.14 7.54 -22.51
N THR A 84 -0.34 6.44 -21.94
CA THR A 84 0.03 5.90 -20.63
C THR A 84 1.12 4.83 -20.70
N ALA A 85 1.61 4.50 -21.90
CA ALA A 85 2.59 3.44 -22.08
C ALA A 85 4.02 3.96 -21.85
N THR A 86 4.82 3.22 -21.10
CA THR A 86 6.26 3.41 -20.94
C THR A 86 7.06 2.63 -22.00
N GLY A 87 6.45 1.61 -22.60
CA GLY A 87 7.03 0.82 -23.69
C GLY A 87 5.98 0.26 -24.64
N ALA A 88 6.34 -0.03 -25.90
CA ALA A 88 5.42 -0.61 -26.86
C ALA A 88 6.11 -1.51 -27.90
N VAL A 89 5.58 -2.71 -28.12
CA VAL A 89 6.05 -3.67 -29.13
C VAL A 89 4.94 -4.02 -30.11
N LEU A 90 5.22 -3.87 -31.41
CA LEU A 90 4.33 -4.28 -32.49
C LEU A 90 4.69 -5.68 -32.99
N THR A 91 3.71 -6.59 -33.01
CA THR A 91 3.85 -7.92 -33.59
C THR A 91 2.71 -8.28 -34.54
N PHE A 92 3.01 -9.12 -35.54
CA PHE A 92 2.02 -9.77 -36.39
C PHE A 92 2.65 -10.88 -37.23
N ASN A 93 1.83 -11.82 -37.68
CA ASN A 93 2.20 -12.81 -38.69
C ASN A 93 1.96 -12.23 -40.09
N TRP A 94 2.81 -12.58 -41.04
CA TRP A 94 2.64 -12.15 -42.42
C TRP A 94 3.02 -13.22 -43.43
N ARG A 95 2.42 -13.11 -44.61
CA ARG A 95 2.82 -13.88 -45.79
C ARG A 95 2.60 -13.11 -47.08
N THR A 96 3.47 -13.32 -48.05
CA THR A 96 3.41 -12.69 -49.37
C THR A 96 3.43 -13.73 -50.48
N SER A 97 2.84 -13.38 -51.62
CA SER A 97 2.88 -14.19 -52.83
C SER A 97 3.11 -13.31 -54.04
N SER A 98 4.11 -13.68 -54.84
CA SER A 98 4.42 -13.07 -56.13
C SER A 98 4.76 -11.58 -56.11
N LEU A 99 5.29 -11.03 -55.00
CA LEU A 99 5.82 -9.67 -55.06
C LEU A 99 7.14 -9.67 -55.85
N GLU A 100 7.13 -9.02 -57.02
CA GLU A 100 8.27 -8.96 -57.92
C GLU A 100 9.32 -7.93 -57.48
N SER A 101 10.45 -7.86 -58.19
CA SER A 101 11.53 -6.95 -57.81
C SER A 101 11.05 -5.49 -57.80
N GLY A 102 11.16 -4.85 -56.63
CA GLY A 102 10.69 -3.48 -56.40
C GLY A 102 9.27 -3.41 -55.85
N GLU A 103 8.50 -4.49 -55.84
CA GLU A 103 7.18 -4.56 -55.20
C GLU A 103 7.35 -5.00 -53.75
N THR A 104 6.92 -4.16 -52.82
CA THR A 104 7.08 -4.42 -51.39
C THR A 104 5.87 -3.95 -50.60
N LEU A 105 5.60 -4.57 -49.45
CA LEU A 105 4.67 -4.06 -48.44
C LEU A 105 5.49 -3.33 -47.37
N ALA A 106 5.32 -2.02 -47.25
CA ALA A 106 5.89 -1.23 -46.18
C ALA A 106 4.98 -1.24 -44.95
N ILE A 107 5.61 -1.37 -43.79
CA ILE A 107 5.01 -1.24 -42.47
C ILE A 107 5.56 0.05 -41.89
N GLN A 108 4.66 0.93 -41.48
CA GLN A 108 5.03 2.27 -41.04
C GLN A 108 4.37 2.59 -39.71
N ALA A 109 5.05 3.37 -38.88
CA ALA A 109 4.53 3.89 -37.63
C ALA A 109 4.58 5.42 -37.62
N SER A 110 3.78 6.02 -36.74
CA SER A 110 3.58 7.47 -36.62
C SER A 110 3.07 7.79 -35.22
N SER A 111 3.59 8.84 -34.59
CA SER A 111 3.10 9.38 -33.31
C SER A 111 2.04 10.47 -33.46
N ASP A 112 1.82 10.98 -34.68
CA ASP A 112 0.85 12.06 -34.95
C ASP A 112 -0.30 11.61 -35.87
N GLY A 113 -0.26 10.35 -36.34
CA GLY A 113 -1.23 9.79 -37.29
C GLY A 113 -1.11 10.30 -38.73
N THR A 114 -0.13 11.17 -39.03
CA THR A 114 0.01 11.87 -40.32
C THR A 114 1.39 11.73 -40.96
N THR A 115 2.46 11.82 -40.17
CA THR A 115 3.86 11.68 -40.57
C THR A 115 4.32 10.26 -40.26
N PHE A 116 4.64 9.48 -41.30
CA PHE A 116 4.93 8.06 -41.16
C PHE A 116 6.38 7.73 -41.48
N THR A 117 7.00 6.96 -40.59
CA THR A 117 8.33 6.38 -40.77
C THR A 117 8.20 4.92 -41.15
N THR A 118 8.93 4.48 -42.17
CA THR A 118 8.98 3.06 -42.56
C THR A 118 9.82 2.27 -41.57
N LEU A 119 9.19 1.34 -40.88
CA LEU A 119 9.83 0.40 -39.96
C LEU A 119 10.56 -0.70 -40.73
N THR A 120 9.87 -1.31 -41.70
CA THR A 120 10.44 -2.32 -42.58
C THR A 120 9.67 -2.41 -43.90
N THR A 121 10.24 -3.16 -44.85
CA THR A 121 9.55 -3.56 -46.08
C THR A 121 9.65 -5.05 -46.30
N ILE A 122 8.52 -5.69 -46.56
CA ILE A 122 8.41 -7.12 -46.87
C ILE A 122 8.43 -7.30 -48.40
N THR A 123 9.17 -8.31 -48.87
CA THR A 123 9.38 -8.55 -50.31
C THR A 123 9.28 -10.04 -50.66
N GLY A 124 9.12 -10.36 -51.95
CA GLY A 124 9.19 -11.72 -52.47
C GLY A 124 7.94 -12.57 -52.20
N SER A 125 8.15 -13.88 -52.05
CA SER A 125 7.11 -14.88 -51.74
C SER A 125 7.50 -15.65 -50.50
N THR A 126 7.28 -15.03 -49.34
CA THR A 126 7.83 -15.46 -48.06
C THR A 126 6.75 -15.38 -46.98
N THR A 127 7.03 -15.99 -45.83
CA THR A 127 6.19 -15.97 -44.64
C THR A 127 7.08 -15.63 -43.47
N GLY A 128 6.56 -14.96 -42.44
CA GLY A 128 7.32 -14.69 -41.24
C GLY A 128 6.49 -14.02 -40.16
N ASN A 129 7.18 -13.68 -39.06
CA ASN A 129 6.62 -12.94 -37.95
C ASN A 129 7.36 -11.61 -37.87
N PHE A 130 6.61 -10.53 -37.73
CA PHE A 130 7.14 -9.21 -37.43
C PHE A 130 7.13 -9.02 -35.92
N ASN A 131 8.22 -8.48 -35.39
CA ASN A 131 8.37 -8.09 -33.99
C ASN A 131 9.32 -6.88 -33.96
N GLN A 132 8.81 -5.74 -33.50
CA GLN A 132 9.59 -4.52 -33.40
C GLN A 132 9.11 -3.64 -32.25
N ASP A 133 10.08 -3.13 -31.49
CA ASP A 133 9.88 -2.03 -30.55
C ASP A 133 9.47 -0.75 -31.30
N ILE A 134 8.33 -0.19 -30.91
CA ILE A 134 7.76 1.05 -31.43
C ILE A 134 7.62 2.12 -30.34
N SER A 135 8.33 2.00 -29.22
CA SER A 135 8.24 2.92 -28.06
C SER A 135 8.51 4.38 -28.45
N THR A 136 9.40 4.62 -29.42
CA THR A 136 9.65 5.97 -30.00
C THR A 136 8.45 6.64 -30.68
N TYR A 137 7.35 5.91 -30.90
CA TYR A 137 6.11 6.42 -31.50
C TYR A 137 4.95 6.53 -30.49
N ILE A 138 5.18 6.25 -29.21
CA ILE A 138 4.19 6.35 -28.13
C ILE A 138 3.57 7.75 -28.11
N SER A 139 2.24 7.78 -28.10
CA SER A 139 1.40 8.97 -28.13
C SER A 139 -0.08 8.59 -28.05
N ALA A 140 -0.96 9.57 -27.88
CA ALA A 140 -2.40 9.36 -28.06
C ALA A 140 -2.83 9.01 -29.49
N ASN A 141 -1.93 9.18 -30.48
CA ASN A 141 -2.22 9.00 -31.90
C ASN A 141 -1.31 7.95 -32.57
N THR A 142 -0.74 7.02 -31.79
CA THR A 142 0.16 6.00 -32.31
C THR A 142 -0.53 5.20 -33.41
N THR A 143 -0.08 5.36 -34.64
CA THR A 143 -0.77 4.83 -35.82
C THR A 143 0.13 3.95 -36.65
N ILE A 144 -0.31 2.71 -36.88
CA ILE A 144 0.36 1.77 -37.77
C ILE A 144 -0.31 1.78 -39.13
N ARG A 145 0.49 1.83 -40.20
CA ARG A 145 0.02 1.86 -41.59
C ARG A 145 0.71 0.80 -42.44
N PHE A 146 -0.09 0.08 -43.21
CA PHE A 146 0.37 -0.80 -44.28
C PHE A 146 0.12 -0.16 -45.65
N ILE A 147 1.18 -0.05 -46.44
CA ILE A 147 1.15 0.56 -47.78
C ILE A 147 2.17 -0.14 -48.68
N LYS A 148 2.09 0.04 -50.01
CA LYS A 148 3.22 -0.35 -50.87
C LYS A 148 4.49 0.41 -50.46
N GLY A 149 5.62 -0.28 -50.35
CA GLY A 149 6.91 0.34 -50.05
C GLY A 149 7.72 0.74 -51.29
N GLY A 150 7.40 0.18 -52.46
CA GLY A 150 8.12 0.42 -53.71
C GLY A 150 7.19 0.62 -54.91
N GLY A 151 7.44 -0.12 -56.00
CA GLY A 151 6.66 -0.10 -57.23
C GLY A 151 5.19 -0.51 -57.04
N ASN A 152 4.37 -0.17 -58.04
CA ASN A 152 2.97 -0.57 -58.10
C ASN A 152 2.87 -2.09 -58.33
N TRP A 153 2.00 -2.76 -57.57
CA TRP A 153 1.72 -4.18 -57.73
C TRP A 153 0.74 -4.38 -58.88
N ASN A 154 1.25 -4.72 -60.06
CA ASN A 154 0.46 -4.70 -61.29
C ASN A 154 -0.13 -6.07 -61.63
N ALA A 155 0.47 -7.17 -61.16
CA ALA A 155 0.09 -8.51 -61.53
C ALA A 155 -1.08 -9.04 -60.68
N SER A 156 -1.89 -9.92 -61.28
CA SER A 156 -3.14 -10.41 -60.67
C SER A 156 -2.94 -11.39 -59.51
N ASN A 157 -1.69 -11.73 -59.20
CA ASN A 157 -1.28 -12.67 -58.18
C ASN A 157 -0.51 -12.01 -57.02
N ASP A 158 -0.23 -10.71 -57.10
CA ASP A 158 0.48 -9.96 -56.06
C ASP A 158 -0.41 -9.83 -54.83
N ARG A 159 0.02 -10.47 -53.75
CA ARG A 159 -0.73 -10.46 -52.49
C ARG A 159 0.20 -10.42 -51.30
N ALA A 160 -0.29 -9.78 -50.26
CA ALA A 160 0.23 -9.91 -48.90
C ALA A 160 -0.93 -10.16 -47.96
N TYR A 161 -0.65 -10.80 -46.83
CA TYR A 161 -1.60 -11.12 -45.79
C TYR A 161 -0.94 -10.79 -44.46
N ILE A 162 -1.72 -10.18 -43.57
CA ILE A 162 -1.36 -9.88 -42.19
C ILE A 162 -2.37 -10.59 -41.29
N ASP A 163 -1.89 -11.18 -40.21
CA ASP A 163 -2.71 -11.85 -39.21
C ASP A 163 -2.13 -11.69 -37.80
N ASN A 164 -2.97 -11.82 -36.77
CA ASN A 164 -2.62 -11.64 -35.35
C ASN A 164 -1.91 -10.31 -35.12
N PHE A 165 -2.54 -9.20 -35.53
CA PHE A 165 -1.99 -7.87 -35.33
C PHE A 165 -2.10 -7.47 -33.87
N ILE A 166 -0.97 -7.27 -33.19
CA ILE A 166 -0.92 -6.98 -31.76
C ILE A 166 0.05 -5.82 -31.50
N ILE A 167 -0.39 -4.81 -30.76
CA ILE A 167 0.49 -3.88 -30.05
C ILE A 167 0.41 -4.26 -28.57
N THR A 168 1.55 -4.64 -28.01
CA THR A 168 1.71 -4.85 -26.57
C THR A 168 2.33 -3.59 -25.99
N ALA A 169 1.58 -2.87 -25.16
CA ALA A 169 2.01 -1.70 -24.44
C ALA A 169 2.33 -2.09 -22.99
N THR A 170 3.51 -1.68 -22.54
CA THR A 170 3.93 -1.72 -21.15
C THR A 170 3.45 -0.42 -20.52
N THR A 171 2.70 -0.47 -19.44
CA THR A 171 2.31 0.71 -18.63
C THR A 171 3.13 0.71 -17.34
N ALA A 172 3.31 1.90 -16.76
CA ALA A 172 3.67 1.97 -15.35
C ALA A 172 2.51 1.39 -14.51
N PRO A 173 2.80 0.87 -13.31
CA PRO A 173 1.81 0.68 -12.26
C PRO A 173 1.02 1.97 -11.97
N ASP A 174 -0.22 1.79 -11.51
CA ASP A 174 -1.24 2.79 -11.14
C ASP A 174 -2.15 2.02 -10.17
N SER A 175 -1.66 1.86 -8.93
CA SER A 175 -2.13 0.84 -7.99
C SER A 175 -3.53 1.13 -7.44
N ASP A 176 -3.84 2.39 -7.19
CA ASP A 176 -5.14 2.91 -6.77
C ASP A 176 -6.08 3.30 -7.93
N GLY A 177 -5.54 3.47 -9.15
CA GLY A 177 -6.31 3.75 -10.36
C GLY A 177 -6.76 5.21 -10.48
N ASP A 178 -6.13 6.15 -9.79
CA ASP A 178 -6.50 7.57 -9.84
C ASP A 178 -5.99 8.27 -11.12
N GLY A 179 -5.06 7.63 -11.83
CA GLY A 179 -4.46 8.08 -13.08
C GLY A 179 -3.13 8.82 -12.94
N ILE A 180 -2.61 8.91 -11.72
CA ILE A 180 -1.22 9.15 -11.36
C ILE A 180 -0.55 7.77 -11.28
N PHE A 181 0.74 7.71 -11.62
CA PHE A 181 1.45 6.43 -11.64
C PHE A 181 2.26 6.32 -10.36
N ASP A 182 2.46 5.11 -9.87
CA ASP A 182 3.20 4.83 -8.63
C ASP A 182 4.63 5.45 -8.59
N ASP A 183 5.21 5.82 -9.74
CA ASP A 183 6.51 6.52 -9.78
C ASP A 183 6.43 8.05 -9.49
N VAL A 184 5.22 8.58 -9.41
CA VAL A 184 4.87 9.99 -9.17
C VAL A 184 3.89 10.13 -8.01
N ASP A 185 3.08 9.11 -7.78
CA ASP A 185 2.20 9.00 -6.62
C ASP A 185 3.02 9.03 -5.32
N LEU A 186 2.38 9.50 -4.26
CA LEU A 186 2.94 9.52 -2.91
C LEU A 186 2.18 8.59 -1.97
N ASP A 187 1.03 8.07 -2.39
CA ASP A 187 0.06 7.30 -1.61
C ASP A 187 -0.54 6.24 -2.56
N ASP A 188 0.26 5.21 -2.87
CA ASP A 188 0.03 4.26 -3.98
C ASP A 188 -1.29 3.46 -3.88
N ASP A 189 -1.86 3.32 -2.69
CA ASP A 189 -3.15 2.67 -2.45
C ASP A 189 -4.25 3.60 -1.92
N ASN A 190 -3.93 4.88 -1.73
CA ASN A 190 -4.83 5.95 -1.33
C ASN A 190 -5.53 5.68 0.02
N ASP A 191 -4.84 5.01 0.93
CA ASP A 191 -5.28 4.76 2.31
C ASP A 191 -5.05 6.00 3.23
N GLY A 192 -4.33 7.01 2.72
CA GLY A 192 -4.07 8.27 3.39
C GLY A 192 -2.73 8.36 4.11
N MET A 193 -1.91 7.32 4.09
CA MET A 193 -0.50 7.37 4.44
C MET A 193 0.34 7.66 3.18
N THR A 194 1.62 8.02 3.35
CA THR A 194 2.51 8.07 2.17
C THR A 194 3.41 6.86 2.18
N ASP A 195 3.89 6.45 1.00
CA ASP A 195 4.82 5.33 0.89
C ASP A 195 6.06 5.54 1.79
N GLU A 196 6.51 6.80 2.00
CA GLU A 196 7.64 7.10 2.89
C GLU A 196 7.34 6.77 4.35
N GLU A 197 6.09 6.94 4.80
CA GLU A 197 5.63 6.58 6.14
C GLU A 197 5.33 5.08 6.32
N GLU A 198 5.17 4.35 5.22
CA GLU A 198 4.90 2.91 5.19
C GLU A 198 6.14 2.03 5.18
N TYR A 199 7.31 2.65 5.27
CA TYR A 199 8.58 1.93 5.29
C TYR A 199 9.08 1.57 6.71
N CYS A 200 9.30 0.29 6.98
CA CYS A 200 9.56 -0.23 8.33
C CYS A 200 10.96 0.04 8.93
N THR A 201 11.94 0.55 8.18
CA THR A 201 13.28 0.79 8.76
C THR A 201 13.93 2.06 8.26
N THR A 202 14.03 3.08 9.12
CA THR A 202 14.71 4.33 8.78
C THR A 202 16.14 4.35 9.34
N ALA A 203 17.13 4.15 8.47
CA ALA A 203 18.53 4.34 8.82
C ALA A 203 18.94 5.80 8.61
N ASN A 204 18.80 6.62 9.65
CA ASN A 204 19.26 8.00 9.63
C ASN A 204 20.73 8.10 10.05
N THR A 205 21.60 8.47 9.12
CA THR A 205 23.01 8.73 9.43
C THR A 205 23.45 10.10 8.93
N THR A 206 24.06 10.89 9.82
CA THR A 206 24.80 12.10 9.42
C THR A 206 26.08 11.65 8.71
N PHE A 207 25.98 11.45 7.40
CA PHE A 207 26.99 10.77 6.61
C PHE A 207 28.03 11.71 5.98
N LEU A 208 27.72 13.01 5.89
CA LEU A 208 28.51 13.97 5.15
C LEU A 208 28.84 15.16 6.05
N LEU A 209 30.06 15.20 6.60
CA LEU A 209 30.68 16.42 7.10
C LEU A 209 32.12 16.43 6.57
N SER A 210 32.39 17.25 5.56
CA SER A 210 33.74 17.47 5.02
C SER A 210 33.98 18.97 4.85
N GLN A 211 35.21 19.41 5.07
CA GLN A 211 35.69 20.76 4.74
C GLN A 211 36.78 20.73 3.65
N ASP A 212 36.99 19.56 3.03
CA ASP A 212 38.06 19.29 2.06
C ASP A 212 37.59 18.40 0.89
N VAL A 213 38.33 18.45 -0.21
CA VAL A 213 38.25 17.56 -1.38
C VAL A 213 38.47 16.10 -1.00
N GLY A 214 37.76 15.17 -1.66
CA GLY A 214 38.07 13.74 -1.64
C GLY A 214 36.86 12.82 -1.51
N THR A 215 37.14 11.52 -1.49
CA THR A 215 36.13 10.46 -1.44
C THR A 215 35.72 10.12 0.00
N ARG A 216 34.42 10.05 0.24
CA ARG A 216 33.81 9.55 1.47
C ARG A 216 32.93 8.36 1.12
N THR A 217 32.98 7.35 1.97
CA THR A 217 32.18 6.14 1.80
C THR A 217 31.45 5.87 3.09
N VAL A 218 30.14 5.64 2.98
CA VAL A 218 29.31 5.13 4.04
C VAL A 218 28.77 3.78 3.59
N VAL A 219 28.92 2.80 4.46
CA VAL A 219 28.39 1.46 4.25
C VAL A 219 27.18 1.35 5.16
N LEU A 220 26.01 1.20 4.56
CA LEU A 220 24.79 0.90 5.28
C LEU A 220 24.42 -0.55 4.99
N ASN A 221 24.19 -1.29 6.06
CA ASN A 221 23.56 -2.60 5.95
C ASN A 221 22.06 -2.37 6.03
N HIS A 222 21.34 -2.84 5.01
CA HIS A 222 19.91 -2.67 4.94
C HIS A 222 19.33 -3.84 4.13
N THR A 223 18.19 -4.36 4.58
CA THR A 223 17.72 -5.71 4.21
C THR A 223 17.00 -5.74 2.87
N ASP A 224 16.39 -4.64 2.47
CA ASP A 224 15.77 -4.43 1.16
C ASP A 224 15.68 -2.94 0.95
N SER A 225 16.43 -2.37 0.01
CA SER A 225 16.33 -0.94 -0.28
C SER A 225 15.26 -0.76 -1.35
N GLY A 226 14.12 -0.20 -0.95
CA GLY A 226 13.16 0.43 -1.87
C GLY A 226 13.57 1.86 -2.10
N TYR A 227 13.69 2.65 -1.03
CA TYR A 227 13.79 4.10 -1.16
C TYR A 227 14.99 4.69 -0.43
N LEU A 228 15.59 5.70 -1.05
CA LEU A 228 16.79 6.39 -0.58
C LEU A 228 16.63 7.89 -0.74
N ARG A 229 16.89 8.64 0.32
CA ARG A 229 16.90 10.10 0.30
C ARG A 229 18.21 10.66 0.84
N LEU A 230 18.91 11.43 0.01
CA LEU A 230 20.11 12.16 0.39
C LEU A 230 19.82 13.66 0.44
N ASP A 231 19.86 14.21 1.65
CA ASP A 231 19.65 15.62 1.90
C ASP A 231 20.97 16.32 2.19
N PHE A 232 21.37 17.23 1.30
CA PHE A 232 22.53 18.08 1.47
C PHE A 232 22.10 19.41 2.09
N SER A 233 22.39 19.63 3.37
CA SER A 233 22.23 20.95 3.99
C SER A 233 23.25 21.97 3.48
N SER A 234 24.42 21.55 3.01
CA SER A 234 25.35 22.38 2.23
C SER A 234 26.22 21.50 1.36
N MET A 235 26.72 22.04 0.26
CA MET A 235 27.51 21.27 -0.70
C MET A 235 28.49 22.16 -1.45
N ASP A 236 29.57 21.55 -1.91
CA ASP A 236 30.46 22.15 -2.88
C ASP A 236 29.75 22.27 -4.23
N ASN A 237 30.40 22.94 -5.16
CA ASN A 237 29.94 23.15 -6.51
C ASN A 237 29.82 21.86 -7.32
N SER A 238 30.67 20.85 -7.07
CA SER A 238 30.54 19.54 -7.72
C SER A 238 30.85 18.33 -6.85
N PHE A 239 30.12 17.26 -7.14
CA PHE A 239 30.40 15.94 -6.59
C PHE A 239 30.03 14.82 -7.55
N GLN A 240 30.61 13.65 -7.33
CA GLN A 240 30.19 12.39 -7.93
C GLN A 240 29.57 11.50 -6.84
N LEU A 241 28.50 10.80 -7.19
CA LEU A 241 27.87 9.81 -6.32
C LEU A 241 27.87 8.44 -7.00
N ASP A 242 28.41 7.46 -6.30
CA ASP A 242 28.42 6.06 -6.69
C ASP A 242 27.71 5.22 -5.62
N ILE A 243 26.82 4.33 -6.05
CA ILE A 243 26.10 3.39 -5.20
C ILE A 243 26.41 1.99 -5.70
N ASN A 244 26.97 1.14 -4.83
CA ASN A 244 27.42 -0.21 -5.18
C ASN A 244 28.40 -0.26 -6.37
N GLY A 245 29.11 0.85 -6.62
CA GLY A 245 30.03 1.00 -7.75
C GLY A 245 29.35 1.42 -9.07
N THR A 246 28.03 1.62 -9.08
CA THR A 246 27.30 2.26 -10.18
C THR A 246 27.26 3.76 -9.92
N THR A 247 27.78 4.56 -10.85
CA THR A 247 27.65 6.02 -10.76
C THR A 247 26.20 6.42 -11.03
N VAL A 248 25.62 7.26 -10.18
CA VAL A 248 24.22 7.71 -10.30
C VAL A 248 24.00 8.51 -11.59
N HIS A 249 24.99 9.27 -12.02
CA HIS A 249 24.94 10.01 -13.28
C HIS A 249 26.26 9.87 -14.04
N PRO A 250 26.27 9.70 -15.37
CA PRO A 250 27.50 9.52 -16.14
C PRO A 250 28.46 10.72 -16.10
N SER A 251 27.94 11.91 -15.83
CA SER A 251 28.73 13.14 -15.63
C SER A 251 28.82 13.49 -14.16
N ILE A 252 29.92 14.13 -13.75
CA ILE A 252 30.04 14.80 -12.45
C ILE A 252 28.96 15.88 -12.35
N LEU A 253 28.28 15.94 -11.21
CA LEU A 253 27.17 16.86 -10.96
C LEU A 253 27.72 18.23 -10.59
N GLU A 254 27.41 19.27 -11.37
CA GLU A 254 27.89 20.65 -11.16
C GLU A 254 26.70 21.63 -10.97
N PHE A 255 26.76 22.50 -9.96
CA PHE A 255 25.59 23.29 -9.50
C PHE A 255 25.75 24.81 -9.62
N GLU A 256 26.93 25.32 -9.98
CA GLU A 256 27.20 26.72 -10.29
C GLU A 256 27.73 26.89 -11.72
N ASN A 257 27.53 28.08 -12.28
CA ASN A 257 28.06 28.44 -13.59
C ASN A 257 29.55 28.83 -13.50
N GLY A 258 30.45 27.85 -13.62
CA GLY A 258 31.90 28.00 -13.69
C GLY A 258 32.51 27.18 -14.84
N ALA A 259 33.75 27.42 -15.26
CA ALA A 259 34.31 26.71 -16.43
C ALA A 259 34.36 25.18 -16.20
N LEU A 260 33.57 24.41 -16.97
CA LEU A 260 33.50 22.95 -16.90
C LEU A 260 34.88 22.30 -17.04
N GLY A 261 35.19 21.42 -16.09
CA GLY A 261 36.18 20.36 -16.23
C GLY A 261 35.74 19.29 -17.23
N ALA A 262 36.63 18.35 -17.54
CA ALA A 262 36.30 17.24 -18.42
C ALA A 262 35.44 16.20 -17.70
N GLY A 263 34.23 15.96 -18.19
CA GLY A 263 33.30 14.96 -17.62
C GLY A 263 32.26 15.54 -16.64
N GLU A 264 32.14 16.86 -16.55
CA GLU A 264 31.13 17.55 -15.74
C GLU A 264 29.90 17.95 -16.56
N GLU A 265 28.75 18.02 -15.89
CA GLU A 265 27.50 18.51 -16.45
C GLU A 265 26.72 19.36 -15.46
N TYR A 266 26.17 20.47 -15.94
CA TYR A 266 25.41 21.40 -15.12
C TYR A 266 24.03 20.87 -14.79
N PHE A 267 23.64 21.00 -13.53
CA PHE A 267 22.29 20.77 -13.05
C PHE A 267 21.57 22.09 -12.79
N ARG A 268 20.34 22.19 -13.30
CA ARG A 268 19.55 23.42 -13.30
C ARG A 268 18.10 23.12 -12.99
N PHE A 269 17.37 24.09 -12.47
CA PHE A 269 15.93 23.98 -12.27
C PHE A 269 15.23 23.75 -13.60
N GLN A 270 14.37 22.74 -13.67
CA GLN A 270 13.65 22.40 -14.90
C GLN A 270 12.71 23.53 -15.36
N SER A 271 12.21 24.31 -14.40
CA SER A 271 11.25 25.39 -14.63
C SER A 271 11.81 26.53 -15.48
N ASP A 272 13.06 26.94 -15.25
CA ASP A 272 13.64 28.14 -15.86
C ASP A 272 15.13 28.04 -16.22
N ASN A 273 15.73 26.86 -16.07
CA ASN A 273 17.16 26.61 -16.27
C ASN A 273 18.08 27.47 -15.39
N ALA A 274 17.62 27.94 -14.23
CA ALA A 274 18.48 28.61 -13.28
C ALA A 274 19.31 27.62 -12.45
N PHE A 275 20.41 28.12 -11.88
CA PHE A 275 21.26 27.37 -10.95
C PHE A 275 20.85 27.60 -9.49
N ILE A 276 21.28 26.72 -8.59
CA ILE A 276 21.22 26.96 -7.14
C ILE A 276 22.12 28.14 -6.81
N SER A 277 21.63 29.12 -6.05
CA SER A 277 22.48 30.21 -5.55
C SER A 277 23.21 29.78 -4.27
N SER A 278 24.53 29.93 -4.21
CA SER A 278 25.35 29.65 -3.02
C SER A 278 25.11 28.24 -2.42
N PRO A 279 25.42 27.16 -3.16
CA PRO A 279 25.19 25.78 -2.72
C PRO A 279 25.87 25.43 -1.38
N TRP A 280 26.97 26.11 -1.04
CA TRP A 280 27.72 25.93 0.22
C TRP A 280 27.08 26.58 1.46
N VAL A 281 25.99 27.33 1.32
CA VAL A 281 25.29 27.99 2.44
C VAL A 281 24.00 27.25 2.72
N ALA A 282 23.82 26.78 3.95
CA ALA A 282 22.60 26.11 4.36
C ALA A 282 21.35 27.00 4.26
N ASN A 283 20.20 26.38 4.01
CA ASN A 283 18.94 27.09 4.00
C ASN A 283 18.60 27.56 5.41
N SER A 284 18.04 28.75 5.53
CA SER A 284 17.78 29.41 6.80
C SER A 284 16.65 28.78 7.62
N ASN A 285 15.81 27.95 7.00
CA ASN A 285 14.67 27.27 7.61
C ASN A 285 14.88 25.76 7.82
N GLY A 286 16.07 25.24 7.52
CA GLY A 286 16.39 23.81 7.69
C GLY A 286 16.14 22.93 6.47
N LEU A 287 15.46 23.41 5.42
CA LEU A 287 15.30 22.65 4.17
C LEU A 287 16.67 22.36 3.51
N PRO A 288 16.84 21.20 2.85
CA PRO A 288 18.09 20.88 2.17
C PRO A 288 18.36 21.82 0.97
N ARG A 289 19.63 22.02 0.66
CA ARG A 289 20.11 22.68 -0.57
C ARG A 289 19.85 21.82 -1.79
N LEU A 290 20.07 20.53 -1.64
CA LEU A 290 19.82 19.50 -2.64
C LEU A 290 19.24 18.28 -1.95
N ARG A 291 18.19 17.72 -2.52
CA ARG A 291 17.64 16.41 -2.19
C ARG A 291 17.80 15.52 -3.41
N LEU A 292 18.34 14.34 -3.20
CA LEU A 292 18.40 13.29 -4.20
C LEU A 292 17.57 12.14 -3.67
N ILE A 293 16.63 11.67 -4.49
CA ILE A 293 15.82 10.51 -4.18
C ILE A 293 16.12 9.41 -5.18
N ILE A 294 16.19 8.18 -4.68
CA ILE A 294 16.16 6.98 -5.49
C ILE A 294 15.00 6.15 -4.99
N ASP A 295 14.01 5.94 -5.84
CA ASP A 295 12.83 5.15 -5.56
C ASP A 295 13.11 3.63 -5.65
N GLU A 296 12.08 2.84 -5.36
CA GLU A 296 12.03 1.38 -5.36
C GLU A 296 12.31 0.76 -6.72
N THR A 297 12.03 1.49 -7.80
CA THR A 297 12.43 1.08 -9.16
C THR A 297 13.91 1.35 -9.44
N GLY A 298 14.59 2.09 -8.56
CA GLY A 298 15.96 2.55 -8.73
C GLY A 298 16.08 3.81 -9.58
N SER A 299 14.97 4.48 -9.89
CA SER A 299 14.97 5.72 -10.66
C SER A 299 15.39 6.89 -9.77
N VAL A 300 16.08 7.87 -10.35
CA VAL A 300 16.75 8.92 -9.58
C VAL A 300 16.14 10.27 -9.89
N SER A 301 15.73 10.97 -8.84
CA SER A 301 15.18 12.32 -8.91
C SER A 301 16.00 13.31 -8.09
N PHE A 302 16.12 14.54 -8.58
CA PHE A 302 16.87 15.61 -7.94
C PHE A 302 16.04 16.86 -7.73
N TYR A 303 16.21 17.44 -6.55
CA TYR A 303 15.54 18.65 -6.13
C TYR A 303 16.50 19.61 -5.48
N GLY A 304 16.26 20.90 -5.63
CA GLY A 304 17.09 21.93 -5.02
C GLY A 304 16.29 23.08 -4.45
N THR A 305 16.90 23.79 -3.50
CA THR A 305 16.39 25.08 -3.03
C THR A 305 17.10 26.22 -3.74
N ARG A 306 16.36 26.99 -4.55
CA ARG A 306 16.89 28.07 -5.39
C ARG A 306 17.74 29.09 -4.63
N THR A 307 17.28 29.52 -3.46
CA THR A 307 17.96 30.48 -2.59
C THR A 307 18.04 29.96 -1.17
N SER A 308 18.88 30.56 -0.31
CA SER A 308 19.00 30.18 1.11
C SER A 308 17.79 30.58 1.98
N SER A 309 16.68 30.98 1.36
CA SER A 309 15.40 31.28 2.00
C SER A 309 14.22 30.65 1.26
N SER A 310 14.47 29.72 0.33
CA SER A 310 13.39 28.99 -0.34
C SER A 310 12.63 28.15 0.67
N THR A 311 11.31 28.09 0.51
CA THR A 311 10.41 27.31 1.38
C THR A 311 9.93 26.01 0.74
N THR A 312 10.37 25.72 -0.49
CA THR A 312 10.01 24.54 -1.26
C THR A 312 11.22 24.00 -2.01
N LEU A 313 11.18 22.72 -2.34
CA LEU A 313 12.10 22.04 -3.24
C LEU A 313 11.60 22.15 -4.68
N GLU A 314 12.50 22.36 -5.63
CA GLU A 314 12.17 22.44 -7.07
C GLU A 314 12.97 21.37 -7.83
N ILE A 315 12.32 20.69 -8.77
CA ILE A 315 12.95 19.65 -9.60
C ILE A 315 14.09 20.21 -10.47
N MET A 316 15.16 19.42 -10.59
CA MET A 316 16.37 19.75 -11.32
C MET A 316 16.66 18.75 -12.43
N GLN A 317 17.30 19.23 -13.50
CA GLN A 317 17.66 18.44 -14.68
C GLN A 317 19.11 18.74 -15.13
N ALA A 318 19.71 17.77 -15.81
CA ALA A 318 21.00 17.93 -16.47
C ALA A 318 20.86 18.81 -17.74
N GLU A 319 21.79 19.74 -17.99
CA GLU A 319 21.71 20.68 -19.12
C GLU A 319 21.58 19.98 -20.49
N ALA A 320 22.31 18.88 -20.72
CA ALA A 320 22.25 18.16 -21.99
C ALA A 320 21.07 17.18 -22.07
N GLY A 321 20.22 17.11 -21.03
CA GLY A 321 19.15 16.14 -20.92
C GLY A 321 19.66 14.72 -20.75
N THR A 322 20.90 14.55 -20.26
CA THR A 322 21.46 13.24 -19.96
C THR A 322 20.65 12.60 -18.83
N PRO A 323 20.09 11.39 -19.00
CA PRO A 323 19.34 10.72 -17.96
C PRO A 323 20.26 10.19 -16.87
N PHE A 324 19.71 10.02 -15.67
CA PHE A 324 20.36 9.27 -14.60
C PHE A 324 20.45 7.78 -14.94
N ASN A 325 21.42 7.10 -14.33
CA ASN A 325 21.46 5.65 -14.38
C ASN A 325 20.48 5.10 -13.35
N THR A 326 19.73 4.07 -13.72
CA THR A 326 18.94 3.28 -12.76
C THR A 326 19.88 2.57 -11.79
N ILE A 327 19.61 2.71 -10.50
CA ILE A 327 20.38 2.07 -9.44
C ILE A 327 19.75 0.73 -9.10
N THR A 328 20.51 -0.35 -9.30
CA THR A 328 20.07 -1.67 -8.88
C THR A 328 20.34 -1.87 -7.40
N TRP A 329 19.27 -2.04 -6.65
CA TRP A 329 19.29 -2.43 -5.25
C TRP A 329 19.84 -3.85 -5.06
N VAL A 330 20.58 -4.09 -3.96
CA VAL A 330 21.07 -5.43 -3.60
C VAL A 330 20.42 -5.86 -2.28
N PRO A 331 19.24 -6.50 -2.35
CA PRO A 331 18.56 -7.11 -1.20
C PRO A 331 19.50 -7.94 -0.30
N GLY A 332 19.36 -7.78 1.01
CA GLY A 332 20.04 -8.57 2.04
C GLY A 332 21.56 -8.38 2.11
N ALA A 333 22.11 -7.32 1.50
CA ALA A 333 23.54 -7.04 1.47
C ALA A 333 23.86 -5.57 1.84
N ASN A 334 25.12 -5.32 2.21
CA ASN A 334 25.59 -3.96 2.46
C ASN A 334 25.56 -3.13 1.16
N ASN A 335 24.76 -2.07 1.14
CA ASN A 335 24.83 -1.04 0.10
C ASN A 335 25.96 -0.06 0.44
N VAL A 336 26.81 0.23 -0.54
CA VAL A 336 28.00 1.09 -0.37
C VAL A 336 27.77 2.41 -1.10
N PHE A 337 27.61 3.47 -0.33
CA PHE A 337 27.40 4.83 -0.82
C PHE A 337 28.74 5.57 -0.82
N THR A 338 29.14 6.08 -1.97
CA THR A 338 30.40 6.78 -2.13
C THR A 338 30.17 8.14 -2.75
N VAL A 339 30.46 9.20 -1.98
CA VAL A 339 30.43 10.58 -2.46
C VAL A 339 31.86 11.06 -2.63
N THR A 340 32.20 11.52 -3.83
CA THR A 340 33.50 12.13 -4.12
C THR A 340 33.31 13.63 -4.35
N ASN A 341 33.79 14.43 -3.39
CA ASN A 341 33.92 15.88 -3.58
C ASN A 341 35.05 16.14 -4.57
N GLN A 342 34.75 16.84 -5.65
CA GLN A 342 35.74 17.21 -6.65
C GLN A 342 36.51 18.46 -6.19
N SER A 343 37.68 18.71 -6.78
CA SER A 343 38.40 19.96 -6.51
C SER A 343 37.91 21.03 -7.48
N GLY A 344 37.51 22.18 -6.97
CA GLY A 344 36.87 23.21 -7.79
C GLY A 344 37.09 24.64 -7.30
N PRO A 345 36.50 25.63 -7.99
CA PRO A 345 36.43 27.00 -7.49
C PRO A 345 35.30 27.11 -6.45
N GLY A 346 35.62 27.42 -5.19
CA GLY A 346 34.62 27.64 -4.16
C GLY A 346 35.04 27.13 -2.78
N PRO A 347 34.16 27.19 -1.77
CA PRO A 347 34.33 26.48 -0.51
C PRO A 347 34.19 24.96 -0.74
N GLU A 348 35.22 24.22 -0.35
CA GLU A 348 35.30 22.77 -0.49
C GLU A 348 34.58 22.09 0.68
N GLY A 349 33.67 21.16 0.39
CA GLY A 349 33.00 20.35 1.40
C GLY A 349 31.49 20.31 1.32
N PHE A 350 30.90 19.40 2.10
CA PHE A 350 29.46 19.18 2.15
C PHE A 350 28.99 18.87 3.58
N THR A 351 27.72 19.16 3.84
CA THR A 351 26.99 18.73 5.02
C THR A 351 25.68 18.08 4.59
N GLY A 352 25.35 16.91 5.11
CA GLY A 352 24.10 16.23 4.75
C GLY A 352 23.71 15.04 5.60
N VAL A 353 22.48 14.59 5.40
CA VAL A 353 21.84 13.44 6.03
C VAL A 353 21.46 12.42 4.95
N LEU A 354 21.77 11.16 5.23
CA LEU A 354 21.41 10.03 4.40
C LEU A 354 20.30 9.30 5.15
N PHE A 355 19.16 9.23 4.50
CA PHE A 355 17.99 8.47 4.88
C PHE A 355 17.87 7.29 3.92
N VAL A 356 17.73 6.09 4.46
CA VAL A 356 17.46 4.88 3.70
C VAL A 356 16.31 4.18 4.38
N SER A 357 15.33 3.76 3.59
CA SER A 357 14.14 3.06 4.04
C SER A 357 13.96 1.72 3.32
N ALA A 358 13.32 0.77 4.01
CA ALA A 358 12.96 -0.53 3.43
C ALA A 358 11.49 -0.54 3.06
N LEU A 359 11.20 -1.07 1.88
CA LEU A 359 9.89 -1.64 1.65
C LEU A 359 9.66 -2.70 2.70
N CYS A 360 8.47 -2.74 3.25
CA CYS A 360 8.06 -3.81 4.12
C CYS A 360 6.69 -4.34 3.75
N ASP A 361 6.42 -5.47 4.38
CA ASP A 361 5.29 -6.37 4.25
C ASP A 361 5.19 -6.89 5.69
N THR A 362 4.47 -6.13 6.53
CA THR A 362 4.48 -6.28 7.99
C THR A 362 3.98 -7.67 8.40
N ASP A 363 2.94 -8.16 7.74
CA ASP A 363 2.35 -9.47 7.99
C ASP A 363 2.99 -10.64 7.20
N GLY A 364 3.80 -10.34 6.17
CA GLY A 364 4.52 -11.32 5.36
C GLY A 364 3.65 -12.07 4.35
N ASP A 365 2.55 -11.48 3.89
CA ASP A 365 1.61 -12.07 2.95
C ASP A 365 2.02 -11.90 1.47
N GLY A 366 2.96 -10.99 1.21
CA GLY A 366 3.53 -10.69 -0.10
C GLY A 366 2.97 -9.45 -0.80
N VAL A 367 2.05 -8.71 -0.17
CA VAL A 367 1.68 -7.33 -0.50
C VAL A 367 2.60 -6.40 0.32
N LEU A 368 3.02 -5.27 -0.25
CA LEU A 368 3.84 -4.31 0.49
C LEU A 368 2.90 -3.38 1.24
N ASN A 369 3.30 -2.87 2.41
CA ASN A 369 2.46 -1.95 3.20
C ASN A 369 1.91 -0.80 2.34
N SER A 370 2.74 -0.18 1.50
CA SER A 370 2.34 0.87 0.54
C SER A 370 1.38 0.45 -0.58
N LEU A 371 0.84 -0.77 -0.52
CA LEU A 371 -0.11 -1.37 -1.44
C LEU A 371 -1.15 -2.23 -0.67
N ASP A 372 -1.09 -2.21 0.66
CA ASP A 372 -1.82 -3.07 1.58
C ASP A 372 -2.78 -2.23 2.41
N LEU A 373 -4.07 -2.54 2.29
CA LEU A 373 -5.11 -1.78 3.00
C LEU A 373 -5.33 -2.28 4.45
N ASP A 374 -4.62 -3.33 4.88
CA ASP A 374 -4.65 -3.94 6.21
C ASP A 374 -3.26 -4.58 6.51
N SER A 375 -2.26 -3.72 6.73
CA SER A 375 -0.83 -4.07 6.74
C SER A 375 -0.40 -5.12 7.78
N ASP A 376 -1.19 -5.33 8.83
CA ASP A 376 -0.93 -6.34 9.86
C ASP A 376 -1.95 -7.50 9.85
N ASN A 377 -2.94 -7.43 8.95
CA ASN A 377 -4.00 -8.41 8.71
C ASN A 377 -4.90 -8.67 9.93
N ASP A 378 -5.08 -7.69 10.82
CA ASP A 378 -5.93 -7.80 12.01
C ASP A 378 -7.44 -7.61 11.68
N GLY A 379 -7.76 -7.11 10.48
CA GLY A 379 -9.11 -6.92 9.99
C GLY A 379 -9.70 -5.53 10.21
N ILE A 380 -8.89 -4.58 10.67
CA ILE A 380 -9.14 -3.15 10.60
C ILE A 380 -8.50 -2.66 9.27
N TYR A 381 -8.82 -1.43 8.83
CA TYR A 381 -8.16 -0.86 7.65
C TYR A 381 -7.13 0.15 8.11
N ASP A 382 -6.00 0.25 7.41
CA ASP A 382 -4.93 1.21 7.71
C ASP A 382 -5.45 2.65 7.77
N ILE A 383 -6.36 3.05 6.86
CA ILE A 383 -7.07 4.36 6.87
C ILE A 383 -7.83 4.65 8.20
N VAL A 384 -8.30 3.60 8.89
CA VAL A 384 -9.00 3.70 10.18
C VAL A 384 -7.99 3.84 11.32
N GLU A 385 -6.94 3.02 11.30
CA GLU A 385 -5.91 2.93 12.34
C GLU A 385 -5.01 4.15 12.36
N ALA A 386 -4.51 4.56 11.18
CA ALA A 386 -3.74 5.79 10.98
C ALA A 386 -4.53 7.03 11.45
N GLY A 387 -5.86 6.93 11.49
CA GLY A 387 -6.75 7.94 12.03
C GLY A 387 -7.07 9.07 11.06
N VAL A 388 -6.74 8.91 9.77
CA VAL A 388 -6.93 9.94 8.74
C VAL A 388 -8.40 10.27 8.49
N LEU A 389 -9.33 9.35 8.76
CA LEU A 389 -10.78 9.61 8.72
C LEU A 389 -11.25 10.71 9.71
N ASN A 390 -10.42 11.09 10.69
CA ASN A 390 -10.70 12.22 11.58
C ASN A 390 -10.39 13.59 10.93
N GLU A 391 -9.69 13.59 9.80
CA GLU A 391 -9.30 14.81 9.10
C GLU A 391 -10.45 15.41 8.29
N SER A 392 -10.45 16.74 8.22
CA SER A 392 -11.56 17.48 7.63
C SER A 392 -11.63 17.29 6.11
N GLY A 393 -12.63 16.54 5.66
CA GLY A 393 -12.91 16.36 4.23
C GLY A 393 -12.43 15.02 3.67
N VAL A 394 -11.77 14.21 4.51
CA VAL A 394 -11.51 12.79 4.25
C VAL A 394 -12.78 12.00 4.54
N ASN A 395 -13.06 11.00 3.72
CA ASN A 395 -14.21 10.12 3.88
C ASN A 395 -13.97 8.81 3.15
N ASP A 396 -14.52 7.71 3.67
CA ASP A 396 -14.61 6.41 3.03
C ASP A 396 -16.08 5.94 3.13
N ALA A 397 -16.93 6.33 2.18
CA ALA A 397 -18.37 6.05 2.22
C ALA A 397 -18.74 4.64 1.76
N ASN A 398 -17.92 4.05 0.90
CA ASN A 398 -18.02 2.69 0.37
C ASN A 398 -17.41 1.66 1.33
N ASN A 399 -16.59 2.11 2.30
CA ASN A 399 -15.94 1.28 3.30
C ASN A 399 -15.09 0.21 2.61
N ASP A 400 -14.22 0.66 1.70
CA ASP A 400 -13.28 -0.20 0.98
C ASP A 400 -11.80 0.07 1.32
N GLY A 401 -11.53 0.89 2.34
CA GLY A 401 -10.17 1.17 2.83
C GLY A 401 -9.49 2.33 2.12
N ILE A 402 -10.13 2.89 1.08
CA ILE A 402 -9.53 3.91 0.21
C ILE A 402 -10.26 5.24 0.43
N ILE A 403 -9.53 6.36 0.40
CA ILE A 403 -10.11 7.69 0.47
C ILE A 403 -11.04 7.93 -0.74
N ASP A 404 -12.29 8.31 -0.47
CA ASP A 404 -13.24 8.70 -1.51
C ASP A 404 -12.81 10.00 -2.21
N GLY A 405 -12.73 9.97 -3.53
CA GLY A 405 -12.47 11.19 -4.29
C GLY A 405 -12.69 11.07 -5.80
N VAL A 406 -12.44 12.18 -6.49
CA VAL A 406 -12.27 12.19 -7.95
C VAL A 406 -10.85 12.63 -8.20
N ALA A 407 -10.14 12.16 -9.23
CA ALA A 407 -8.72 12.50 -9.48
C ALA A 407 -8.30 13.97 -9.23
N SER A 408 -9.18 14.97 -9.41
CA SER A 408 -8.89 16.36 -9.03
C SER A 408 -8.76 16.64 -7.52
N THR A 409 -9.00 15.66 -6.64
CA THR A 409 -8.81 15.73 -5.20
C THR A 409 -7.46 15.17 -4.74
N PHE A 410 -6.70 14.54 -5.64
CA PHE A 410 -5.44 13.81 -5.38
C PHE A 410 -4.21 14.52 -5.99
N GLY A 411 -4.20 15.86 -5.94
CA GLY A 411 -3.06 16.66 -6.42
C GLY A 411 -2.57 16.32 -7.84
N ASN A 412 -1.30 16.54 -8.11
CA ASN A 412 -0.53 15.97 -9.22
C ASN A 412 0.52 14.96 -8.70
N ASN A 413 0.56 14.76 -7.39
CA ASN A 413 1.46 13.91 -6.63
C ASN A 413 0.71 12.74 -5.97
N GLY A 414 -0.56 12.50 -6.32
CA GLY A 414 -1.34 11.35 -5.88
C GLY A 414 -1.91 11.48 -4.47
N LEU A 415 -1.21 12.16 -3.57
CA LEU A 415 -1.70 12.37 -2.20
C LEU A 415 -2.99 13.21 -2.14
N PHE A 416 -3.92 12.79 -1.28
CA PHE A 416 -5.18 13.51 -1.11
C PHE A 416 -4.97 14.96 -0.61
N SER A 417 -5.48 15.93 -1.37
CA SER A 417 -5.11 17.33 -1.17
C SER A 417 -5.58 17.96 0.15
N SER A 418 -6.47 17.31 0.90
CA SER A 418 -6.90 17.81 2.22
C SER A 418 -5.95 17.39 3.34
N ILE A 419 -5.10 16.40 3.11
CA ILE A 419 -4.14 15.88 4.10
C ILE A 419 -2.71 16.28 3.79
N GLU A 420 -2.43 16.94 2.66
CA GLU A 420 -1.09 17.37 2.28
C GLU A 420 -0.81 18.86 2.56
N ASN A 421 0.46 19.21 2.79
CA ASN A 421 0.86 20.61 3.02
C ASN A 421 0.99 21.43 1.73
N ASN A 422 1.28 20.79 0.59
CA ASN A 422 1.40 21.40 -0.74
C ASN A 422 1.44 20.34 -1.86
N ASP A 423 0.84 20.64 -3.01
CA ASP A 423 0.77 19.78 -4.20
C ASP A 423 2.11 19.72 -5.00
N MET A 424 3.19 19.29 -4.35
CA MET A 424 4.49 19.03 -4.97
C MET A 424 4.88 17.56 -4.75
N PRO A 425 5.80 17.00 -5.54
CA PRO A 425 6.19 15.59 -5.45
C PRO A 425 6.84 15.12 -4.12
N TYR A 426 6.84 15.94 -3.06
CA TYR A 426 7.32 15.61 -1.70
C TYR A 426 6.49 16.39 -0.69
N ALA A 427 5.18 16.31 -0.82
CA ALA A 427 4.30 16.87 0.18
C ALA A 427 4.52 16.11 1.49
N ASP A 428 4.38 16.82 2.61
CA ASP A 428 4.31 16.16 3.92
C ASP A 428 2.84 16.09 4.34
N LEU A 429 2.47 15.04 5.06
CA LEU A 429 1.18 14.94 5.74
C LEU A 429 0.96 16.10 6.72
N THR A 430 -0.29 16.55 6.80
CA THR A 430 -0.74 17.63 7.70
C THR A 430 -1.37 17.11 8.99
N TYR A 431 -1.64 15.81 9.04
CA TYR A 431 -2.05 15.09 10.24
C TYR A 431 -0.87 14.27 10.80
N THR A 432 -1.09 13.62 11.93
CA THR A 432 -0.11 12.72 12.55
C THR A 432 -0.69 11.33 12.51
N ILE A 433 0.02 10.40 11.84
CA ILE A 433 -0.29 8.98 11.87
C ILE A 433 -0.28 8.53 13.33
N ARG A 434 -1.24 7.68 13.68
CA ARG A 434 -1.44 7.28 15.05
C ARG A 434 -0.38 6.27 15.49
N ASP A 435 0.04 6.46 16.74
CA ASP A 435 0.96 5.65 17.52
C ASP A 435 0.40 5.70 18.94
N SER A 436 -0.57 4.80 19.21
CA SER A 436 -1.45 4.86 20.36
C SER A 436 -0.71 4.64 21.68
N ASP A 437 0.35 3.82 21.66
CA ASP A 437 1.18 3.53 22.83
C ASP A 437 2.51 4.33 22.91
N THR A 438 2.89 5.01 21.83
CA THR A 438 4.10 5.85 21.66
C THR A 438 5.42 5.08 21.63
N ASP A 439 5.44 3.85 21.13
CA ASP A 439 6.66 3.04 21.01
C ASP A 439 7.47 3.30 19.74
N GLY A 440 6.86 3.98 18.76
CA GLY A 440 7.46 4.38 17.49
C GLY A 440 7.18 3.41 16.32
N ILE A 441 6.31 2.43 16.51
CA ILE A 441 5.57 1.74 15.46
C ILE A 441 4.19 2.43 15.37
N TYR A 442 3.57 2.44 14.17
CA TYR A 442 2.26 3.04 13.98
C TYR A 442 1.18 1.97 14.10
N ASP A 443 -0.01 2.37 14.56
CA ASP A 443 -1.16 1.47 14.78
C ASP A 443 -1.39 0.48 13.61
N PRO A 444 -1.40 0.89 12.32
CA PRO A 444 -1.62 -0.03 11.19
C PRO A 444 -0.61 -1.19 11.05
N TYR A 445 0.48 -1.19 11.81
CA TYR A 445 1.54 -2.20 11.74
C TYR A 445 1.64 -3.07 13.00
N GLU A 446 0.66 -2.98 13.91
CA GLU A 446 0.71 -3.61 15.23
C GLU A 446 -0.60 -4.32 15.60
N LEU A 447 -0.49 -5.60 15.93
CA LEU A 447 -1.62 -6.42 16.38
C LEU A 447 -2.19 -6.04 17.78
N ASP A 448 -1.64 -5.02 18.45
CA ASP A 448 -1.94 -4.55 19.83
C ASP A 448 -1.49 -3.08 19.95
N ALA A 449 -2.17 -2.16 19.24
CA ALA A 449 -1.76 -0.77 19.07
C ALA A 449 -1.65 0.04 20.36
N ASP A 450 -2.36 -0.35 21.42
CA ASP A 450 -2.30 0.32 22.72
C ASP A 450 -1.44 -0.42 23.78
N ASN A 451 -0.90 -1.58 23.40
CA ASN A 451 0.01 -2.42 24.16
C ASN A 451 -0.53 -2.87 25.53
N ASP A 452 -1.83 -3.13 25.61
CA ASP A 452 -2.50 -3.59 26.84
C ASP A 452 -2.64 -5.12 26.96
N SER A 453 -2.11 -5.85 25.97
CA SER A 453 -2.15 -7.32 25.83
C SER A 453 -3.50 -7.90 25.38
N CYS A 454 -4.43 -7.05 24.95
CA CYS A 454 -5.56 -7.44 24.11
C CYS A 454 -5.20 -7.15 22.65
N ASN A 455 -5.59 -8.04 21.73
CA ASN A 455 -5.25 -7.80 20.32
C ASN A 455 -6.35 -6.98 19.66
N ASP A 456 -5.97 -6.13 18.72
CA ASP A 456 -6.81 -5.13 18.06
C ASP A 456 -8.03 -5.75 17.37
N VAL A 457 -7.84 -6.84 16.62
CA VAL A 457 -8.90 -7.69 16.06
C VAL A 457 -10.01 -8.03 17.09
N THR A 458 -9.63 -8.31 18.34
CA THR A 458 -10.58 -8.70 19.39
C THR A 458 -11.28 -7.48 19.99
N GLU A 459 -10.56 -6.38 20.13
CA GLU A 459 -11.08 -5.11 20.68
C GLU A 459 -12.03 -4.42 19.73
N SER A 460 -11.75 -4.52 18.44
CA SER A 460 -12.60 -4.08 17.35
C SER A 460 -13.88 -4.91 17.20
N GLY A 461 -14.02 -5.99 17.98
CA GLY A 461 -15.21 -6.85 18.01
C GLY A 461 -15.22 -7.91 16.92
N PHE A 462 -14.08 -8.18 16.27
CA PHE A 462 -13.93 -9.14 15.19
C PHE A 462 -13.51 -10.52 15.70
N THR A 463 -13.59 -11.52 14.82
CA THR A 463 -13.36 -12.91 15.19
C THR A 463 -11.90 -13.33 15.03
N ASP A 464 -11.19 -13.47 16.15
CA ASP A 464 -9.92 -14.21 16.26
C ASP A 464 -10.10 -15.49 17.10
N ASN A 465 -10.29 -16.63 16.43
CA ASN A 465 -10.50 -17.91 17.10
C ASN A 465 -9.20 -18.59 17.59
N ASN A 466 -8.04 -18.10 17.15
CA ASN A 466 -6.71 -18.68 17.40
C ASN A 466 -5.94 -17.88 18.44
N SER A 467 -6.36 -16.66 18.73
CA SER A 467 -5.68 -15.70 19.58
C SER A 467 -4.26 -15.41 19.08
N ASP A 468 -4.11 -15.23 17.76
CA ASP A 468 -2.86 -14.82 17.12
C ASP A 468 -2.86 -13.38 16.61
N GLY A 469 -3.96 -12.63 16.81
CA GLY A 469 -4.07 -11.21 16.46
C GLY A 469 -4.54 -10.96 15.04
N ILE A 470 -4.58 -11.99 14.19
CA ILE A 470 -4.93 -11.88 12.79
C ILE A 470 -6.41 -12.20 12.59
N LEU A 471 -7.07 -11.53 11.64
CA LEU A 471 -8.47 -11.79 11.32
C LEU A 471 -8.66 -13.24 10.86
N ALA A 472 -9.62 -13.92 11.49
CA ALA A 472 -10.04 -15.28 11.17
C ALA A 472 -8.93 -16.35 11.34
N THR A 473 -9.22 -17.58 10.88
CA THR A 473 -8.36 -18.74 11.14
C THR A 473 -7.38 -19.03 10.02
N LEU A 474 -6.16 -19.44 10.37
CA LEU A 474 -5.13 -19.89 9.43
C LEU A 474 -5.55 -21.10 8.54
N PRO A 475 -5.11 -21.16 7.27
CA PRO A 475 -4.20 -20.22 6.60
C PRO A 475 -4.90 -18.92 6.17
N THR A 476 -4.30 -17.77 6.49
CA THR A 476 -4.70 -16.45 5.99
C THR A 476 -4.55 -16.45 4.47
N THR A 477 -5.56 -15.92 3.78
CA THR A 477 -5.52 -15.74 2.33
C THR A 477 -5.97 -14.34 2.03
N VAL A 478 -5.13 -13.58 1.36
CA VAL A 478 -5.38 -12.15 1.15
C VAL A 478 -5.83 -11.84 -0.27
N SER A 479 -6.37 -10.64 -0.43
CA SER A 479 -6.76 -10.08 -1.72
C SER A 479 -5.51 -9.58 -2.49
N SER A 480 -5.71 -8.80 -3.55
CA SER A 480 -4.58 -8.13 -4.22
C SER A 480 -4.17 -6.82 -3.56
N THR A 481 -4.98 -6.31 -2.62
CA THR A 481 -4.77 -5.09 -1.82
C THR A 481 -4.62 -5.49 -0.34
N GLY A 482 -4.03 -6.67 -0.09
CA GLY A 482 -3.71 -7.19 1.24
C GLY A 482 -4.86 -7.62 2.17
N LEU A 483 -6.10 -7.18 1.95
CA LEU A 483 -7.23 -7.58 2.83
C LEU A 483 -7.39 -9.10 3.02
N VAL A 484 -7.53 -9.56 4.27
CA VAL A 484 -7.90 -10.93 4.64
C VAL A 484 -9.23 -11.34 3.98
N THR A 485 -9.17 -12.42 3.21
CA THR A 485 -10.32 -13.03 2.55
C THR A 485 -10.46 -14.51 2.88
N GLY A 486 -11.57 -15.11 2.46
CA GLY A 486 -11.78 -16.56 2.49
C GLY A 486 -13.09 -16.96 3.16
N THR A 487 -13.29 -18.26 3.33
CA THR A 487 -14.54 -18.80 3.90
C THR A 487 -14.58 -18.75 5.43
N SER A 488 -13.46 -18.46 6.08
CA SER A 488 -13.32 -18.31 7.53
C SER A 488 -13.62 -16.90 8.01
N VAL A 489 -13.52 -15.90 7.14
CA VAL A 489 -13.88 -14.50 7.42
C VAL A 489 -15.39 -14.39 7.55
N ILE A 490 -15.87 -13.96 8.72
CA ILE A 490 -17.30 -13.83 9.05
C ILE A 490 -17.70 -12.40 9.46
N ASP A 491 -16.72 -11.60 9.85
CA ASP A 491 -16.72 -10.19 10.27
C ASP A 491 -15.37 -9.55 9.84
N GLY A 492 -14.98 -8.42 10.42
CA GLY A 492 -13.86 -7.58 9.97
C GLY A 492 -14.28 -6.51 8.98
N TYR A 493 -13.41 -5.53 8.75
CA TYR A 493 -13.56 -4.43 7.79
C TYR A 493 -14.88 -3.67 7.96
N THR A 494 -15.27 -3.45 9.21
CA THR A 494 -16.41 -2.60 9.58
C THR A 494 -15.98 -1.66 10.68
N ALA A 495 -16.79 -0.66 11.01
CA ALA A 495 -16.46 0.28 12.08
C ALA A 495 -16.08 -0.48 13.38
N PRO A 496 -14.84 -0.30 13.90
CA PRO A 496 -14.41 -0.89 15.17
C PRO A 496 -15.30 -0.48 16.35
N ASP A 497 -15.29 -1.31 17.40
CA ASP A 497 -16.05 -1.04 18.61
C ASP A 497 -15.45 0.15 19.41
N ASP A 498 -16.35 1.01 19.89
CA ASP A 498 -16.11 1.99 20.97
C ASP A 498 -17.16 1.70 22.04
N ASN A 499 -16.90 0.68 22.87
CA ASN A 499 -17.89 0.14 23.79
C ASN A 499 -18.23 1.11 24.94
N ASN A 500 -17.37 2.10 25.18
CA ASN A 500 -17.55 3.08 26.24
C ASN A 500 -18.05 4.46 25.73
N THR A 501 -18.13 4.65 24.41
CA THR A 501 -18.64 5.83 23.69
C THR A 501 -17.86 7.12 23.94
N ASN A 502 -16.54 7.04 24.10
CA ASN A 502 -15.67 8.20 24.33
C ASN A 502 -15.14 8.81 23.01
N GLY A 503 -15.36 8.16 21.86
CA GLY A 503 -14.88 8.57 20.54
C GLY A 503 -13.45 8.14 20.21
N ILE A 504 -12.87 7.23 21.00
CA ILE A 504 -11.63 6.51 20.73
C ILE A 504 -12.04 5.04 20.61
N TYR A 505 -11.57 4.35 19.57
CA TYR A 505 -11.86 2.92 19.43
C TYR A 505 -11.15 2.13 20.53
N ASP A 506 -11.73 1.01 20.94
CA ASP A 506 -11.23 0.25 22.10
C ASP A 506 -9.78 -0.23 21.86
N PHE A 507 -9.40 -0.63 20.64
CA PHE A 507 -8.02 -1.03 20.26
C PHE A 507 -6.96 0.09 20.38
N GLN A 508 -7.40 1.34 20.58
CA GLN A 508 -6.52 2.51 20.74
C GLN A 508 -6.55 3.07 22.18
N GLU A 509 -7.18 2.37 23.14
CA GLU A 509 -7.40 2.85 24.50
C GLU A 509 -6.88 1.89 25.56
N ALA A 510 -5.57 2.01 25.84
CA ALA A 510 -4.90 1.13 26.80
C ALA A 510 -5.64 0.99 28.13
N SER A 511 -5.99 -0.24 28.45
CA SER A 511 -6.91 -0.57 29.54
C SER A 511 -6.43 -1.80 30.29
N ALA A 512 -7.34 -2.42 31.05
CA ALA A 512 -7.01 -3.62 31.81
C ALA A 512 -8.24 -4.42 32.21
N ALA A 513 -8.02 -5.73 32.39
CA ALA A 513 -8.97 -6.60 33.05
C ALA A 513 -9.34 -6.10 34.47
N PRO A 514 -10.62 -6.19 34.89
CA PRO A 514 -11.04 -5.70 36.19
C PRO A 514 -10.28 -6.30 37.38
N SER A 515 -9.95 -5.51 38.40
CA SER A 515 -9.20 -6.02 39.57
C SER A 515 -9.98 -5.93 40.88
N ILE A 516 -10.27 -7.07 41.53
CA ILE A 516 -11.01 -7.12 42.80
C ILE A 516 -10.06 -6.95 44.00
N SER A 517 -10.06 -5.76 44.59
CA SER A 517 -9.29 -5.45 45.81
C SER A 517 -9.97 -5.94 47.10
N THR A 518 -11.31 -6.01 47.12
CA THR A 518 -12.07 -6.59 48.24
C THR A 518 -13.07 -7.62 47.73
N GLN A 519 -12.81 -8.87 48.09
CA GLN A 519 -13.65 -10.01 47.74
C GLN A 519 -14.97 -10.04 48.53
N PRO A 520 -16.05 -10.61 47.96
CA PRO A 520 -17.31 -10.73 48.66
C PRO A 520 -17.21 -11.75 49.79
N SER A 521 -17.78 -11.42 50.95
CA SER A 521 -17.82 -12.32 52.10
C SER A 521 -19.19 -12.99 52.23
N GLY A 522 -19.22 -14.24 52.71
CA GLY A 522 -20.46 -14.98 52.95
C GLY A 522 -21.24 -14.40 54.14
N PRO A 523 -22.44 -13.83 53.95
CA PRO A 523 -23.18 -13.20 55.04
C PRO A 523 -23.89 -14.23 55.92
N VAL A 524 -23.95 -13.96 57.23
CA VAL A 524 -24.79 -14.70 58.19
C VAL A 524 -26.02 -13.87 58.51
N ILE A 525 -27.22 -14.43 58.34
CA ILE A 525 -28.46 -13.67 58.43
C ILE A 525 -29.49 -14.29 59.37
N CYS A 526 -30.38 -13.43 59.88
CA CYS A 526 -31.56 -13.82 60.64
C CYS A 526 -32.82 -13.94 59.76
N PRO A 527 -33.84 -14.70 60.20
CA PRO A 527 -35.13 -14.79 59.51
C PRO A 527 -35.75 -13.42 59.21
N GLY A 528 -36.06 -13.16 57.94
CA GLY A 528 -36.71 -11.92 57.49
C GLY A 528 -35.83 -10.66 57.51
N CYS A 529 -34.54 -10.81 57.83
CA CYS A 529 -33.56 -9.72 57.76
C CYS A 529 -33.11 -9.49 56.30
N SER A 530 -32.59 -8.30 56.01
CA SER A 530 -31.92 -8.02 54.73
C SER A 530 -30.41 -7.92 54.97
N THR A 531 -29.60 -8.30 53.99
CA THR A 531 -28.14 -8.19 54.01
C THR A 531 -27.63 -7.73 52.65
N ALA A 532 -26.34 -7.44 52.55
CA ALA A 532 -25.69 -7.11 51.30
C ALA A 532 -24.36 -7.86 51.18
N ILE A 533 -24.04 -8.26 49.96
CA ILE A 533 -22.76 -8.84 49.56
C ILE A 533 -22.13 -7.83 48.61
N SER A 534 -20.92 -7.37 48.90
CA SER A 534 -20.26 -6.32 48.11
C SER A 534 -18.86 -6.72 47.70
N VAL A 535 -18.41 -6.15 46.59
CA VAL A 535 -17.01 -6.15 46.15
C VAL A 535 -16.49 -4.73 46.03
N VAL A 536 -15.18 -4.57 46.13
CA VAL A 536 -14.48 -3.33 45.72
C VAL A 536 -13.50 -3.72 44.63
N ALA A 537 -13.58 -3.03 43.50
CA ALA A 537 -12.76 -3.31 42.33
C ALA A 537 -12.38 -2.03 41.59
N THR A 538 -11.33 -2.10 40.78
CA THR A 538 -10.91 -1.09 39.81
C THR A 538 -11.11 -1.60 38.39
N ASP A 539 -11.11 -0.70 37.41
CA ASP A 539 -11.15 -1.04 35.97
C ASP A 539 -12.42 -1.83 35.64
N VAL A 540 -13.56 -1.31 36.13
CA VAL A 540 -14.88 -1.95 35.99
C VAL A 540 -15.86 -0.99 35.36
N SER A 541 -16.47 -1.42 34.27
CA SER A 541 -17.65 -0.80 33.68
C SER A 541 -18.93 -1.57 34.02
N GLY A 542 -18.84 -2.89 34.28
CA GLY A 542 -19.99 -3.76 34.46
C GLY A 542 -19.85 -4.80 35.59
N TYR A 543 -20.99 -5.14 36.19
CA TYR A 543 -21.11 -6.23 37.16
C TYR A 543 -22.25 -7.15 36.74
N GLN A 544 -22.10 -8.46 36.94
CA GLN A 544 -23.17 -9.43 36.80
C GLN A 544 -23.10 -10.45 37.94
N TRP A 545 -24.02 -10.34 38.90
CA TRP A 545 -24.15 -11.33 39.99
C TRP A 545 -24.76 -12.63 39.47
N GLN A 546 -24.23 -13.75 39.95
CA GLN A 546 -24.65 -15.10 39.58
C GLN A 546 -24.96 -15.93 40.83
N LEU A 547 -25.96 -16.82 40.71
CA LEU A 547 -26.32 -17.83 41.71
C LEU A 547 -25.96 -19.23 41.18
N PHE A 548 -25.33 -20.04 42.00
CA PHE A 548 -25.10 -21.45 41.66
C PHE A 548 -26.38 -22.26 41.86
N ASN A 549 -26.89 -22.87 40.79
CA ASN A 549 -28.13 -23.67 40.83
C ASN A 549 -27.89 -25.15 41.21
N GLY A 550 -26.65 -25.53 41.53
CA GLY A 550 -26.22 -26.91 41.80
C GLY A 550 -25.49 -27.57 40.63
N VAL A 551 -25.57 -27.01 39.41
CA VAL A 551 -24.90 -27.51 38.20
C VAL A 551 -24.07 -26.42 37.53
N SER A 552 -24.63 -25.23 37.37
CA SER A 552 -24.00 -24.09 36.73
C SER A 552 -24.27 -22.80 37.50
N TRP A 553 -23.47 -21.78 37.20
CA TRP A 553 -23.75 -20.41 37.59
C TRP A 553 -24.79 -19.82 36.64
N VAL A 554 -25.76 -19.09 37.19
CA VAL A 554 -26.86 -18.47 36.44
C VAL A 554 -26.93 -17.00 36.81
N ASP A 555 -27.04 -16.15 35.80
CA ASP A 555 -27.18 -14.70 35.97
C ASP A 555 -28.44 -14.35 36.76
N LEU A 556 -28.27 -13.46 37.73
CA LEU A 556 -29.35 -12.93 38.53
C LEU A 556 -29.92 -11.66 37.90
N THR A 557 -31.22 -11.53 38.00
CA THR A 557 -31.99 -10.31 37.71
C THR A 557 -32.63 -9.80 38.99
N ASP A 558 -32.86 -8.49 39.09
CA ASP A 558 -33.51 -7.80 40.22
C ASP A 558 -34.96 -8.28 40.45
N THR A 559 -35.10 -9.45 41.09
CA THR A 559 -36.35 -10.17 41.32
C THR A 559 -36.29 -10.98 42.60
N GLY A 560 -37.45 -11.29 43.19
CA GLY A 560 -37.52 -12.13 44.39
C GLY A 560 -36.78 -11.51 45.58
N ILE A 561 -35.71 -12.18 46.04
CA ILE A 561 -34.87 -11.71 47.15
C ILE A 561 -33.69 -10.85 46.70
N HIS A 562 -33.43 -10.75 45.39
CA HIS A 562 -32.23 -10.13 44.82
C HIS A 562 -32.52 -8.73 44.28
N SER A 563 -31.63 -7.78 44.58
CA SER A 563 -31.61 -6.46 43.94
C SER A 563 -30.18 -5.90 43.86
N GLY A 564 -29.89 -5.05 42.87
CA GLY A 564 -28.54 -4.57 42.62
C GLY A 564 -27.66 -5.60 41.90
N THR A 565 -28.26 -6.52 41.13
CA THR A 565 -27.56 -7.63 40.48
C THR A 565 -26.56 -7.19 39.40
N THR A 566 -26.63 -5.94 38.97
CA THR A 566 -25.68 -5.32 38.03
C THR A 566 -24.79 -4.24 38.68
N THR A 567 -24.60 -4.31 39.99
CA THR A 567 -23.78 -3.35 40.74
C THR A 567 -22.73 -4.07 41.59
N GLY A 568 -21.73 -3.34 42.09
CA GLY A 568 -20.75 -3.88 43.04
C GLY A 568 -21.35 -4.36 44.37
N THR A 569 -22.65 -4.21 44.60
CA THR A 569 -23.34 -4.68 45.83
C THR A 569 -24.66 -5.39 45.52
N LEU A 570 -24.72 -6.70 45.78
CA LEU A 570 -25.95 -7.49 45.76
C LEU A 570 -26.68 -7.37 47.10
N VAL A 571 -27.90 -6.87 47.09
CA VAL A 571 -28.78 -6.82 48.26
C VAL A 571 -29.67 -8.06 48.27
N LEU A 572 -29.73 -8.73 49.42
CA LEU A 572 -30.58 -9.88 49.69
C LEU A 572 -31.65 -9.48 50.71
N ALA A 573 -32.92 -9.42 50.29
CA ALA A 573 -34.04 -9.00 51.14
C ALA A 573 -35.06 -10.13 51.35
N ASN A 574 -35.72 -10.14 52.51
CA ASN A 574 -36.80 -11.09 52.84
C ASN A 574 -36.44 -12.58 52.69
N THR A 575 -35.16 -12.92 52.84
CA THR A 575 -34.62 -14.27 52.76
C THR A 575 -35.23 -15.22 53.79
N GLY A 576 -35.47 -16.46 53.39
CA GLY A 576 -36.04 -17.53 54.19
C GLY A 576 -35.10 -18.74 54.38
N PRO A 577 -35.56 -19.78 55.09
CA PRO A 577 -34.74 -20.97 55.37
C PRO A 577 -34.29 -21.74 54.12
N SER A 578 -35.02 -21.63 53.02
CA SER A 578 -34.69 -22.26 51.73
C SER A 578 -33.46 -21.65 51.07
N ASP A 579 -33.09 -20.42 51.44
CA ASP A 579 -31.97 -19.70 50.83
C ASP A 579 -30.63 -20.04 51.53
N ASN A 580 -30.69 -20.83 52.61
CA ASN A 580 -29.52 -21.28 53.33
C ASN A 580 -28.60 -22.12 52.42
N GLY A 581 -27.35 -21.70 52.31
CA GLY A 581 -26.36 -22.35 51.46
C GLY A 581 -26.37 -21.88 50.02
N ASN A 582 -27.21 -20.90 49.64
CA ASN A 582 -27.11 -20.26 48.33
C ASN A 582 -25.71 -19.67 48.15
N GLN A 583 -25.11 -19.93 46.99
CA GLN A 583 -23.77 -19.52 46.64
C GLN A 583 -23.83 -18.45 45.56
N TYR A 584 -23.17 -17.32 45.82
CA TYR A 584 -23.13 -16.15 44.96
C TYR A 584 -21.70 -15.89 44.50
N ARG A 585 -21.55 -15.42 43.26
CA ARG A 585 -20.33 -14.78 42.76
C ARG A 585 -20.72 -13.62 41.86
N VAL A 586 -19.78 -12.72 41.57
CA VAL A 586 -19.98 -11.65 40.59
C VAL A 586 -18.91 -11.77 39.51
N VAL A 587 -19.33 -11.60 38.26
CA VAL A 587 -18.44 -11.44 37.10
C VAL A 587 -18.34 -9.94 36.83
N LEU A 588 -17.11 -9.43 36.70
CA LEU A 588 -16.81 -8.04 36.42
C LEU A 588 -16.32 -7.95 34.98
N THR A 589 -16.74 -6.90 34.28
CA THR A 589 -16.31 -6.57 32.92
C THR A 589 -15.75 -5.16 32.88
N ASN A 590 -14.84 -4.91 31.96
CA ASN A 590 -14.44 -3.58 31.52
C ASN A 590 -14.96 -3.40 30.08
N ALA A 591 -15.41 -2.19 29.73
CA ALA A 591 -15.99 -1.93 28.41
C ALA A 591 -14.85 -1.69 27.42
N ALA A 592 -13.82 -0.97 27.84
CA ALA A 592 -12.59 -0.71 27.11
C ALA A 592 -11.56 -1.85 27.25
N PHE A 593 -11.94 -3.07 27.65
CA PHE A 593 -11.02 -4.23 27.68
C PHE A 593 -11.85 -5.49 27.60
N VAL A 594 -12.08 -5.95 26.37
CA VAL A 594 -13.03 -7.04 26.08
C VAL A 594 -12.39 -8.42 26.20
N CYS A 595 -11.06 -8.52 26.18
CA CYS A 595 -10.31 -9.78 26.20
C CYS A 595 -10.49 -10.63 27.46
N ASP A 596 -10.82 -10.05 28.63
CA ASP A 596 -10.99 -10.82 29.86
C ASP A 596 -12.06 -10.26 30.82
N THR A 597 -12.55 -11.15 31.68
CA THR A 597 -13.48 -10.82 32.75
C THR A 597 -12.99 -11.36 34.09
N THR A 598 -13.15 -10.58 35.15
CA THR A 598 -12.73 -11.03 36.48
C THR A 598 -13.89 -11.58 37.28
N THR A 599 -13.77 -12.85 37.67
CA THR A 599 -14.77 -13.53 38.50
C THR A 599 -14.37 -13.50 39.99
N SER A 600 -15.28 -13.09 40.86
CA SER A 600 -15.06 -13.09 42.31
C SER A 600 -14.98 -14.49 42.91
N ILE A 601 -14.46 -14.59 44.13
CA ILE A 601 -14.65 -15.81 44.94
C ILE A 601 -16.13 -16.04 45.25
N THR A 602 -16.48 -17.26 45.65
CA THR A 602 -17.84 -17.62 46.05
C THR A 602 -18.18 -17.15 47.47
N ALA A 603 -19.26 -16.38 47.61
CA ALA A 603 -19.89 -16.02 48.88
C ALA A 603 -21.07 -16.95 49.18
N THR A 604 -21.04 -17.67 50.31
CA THR A 604 -22.14 -18.57 50.72
C THR A 604 -23.02 -17.91 51.78
N LEU A 605 -24.32 -17.81 51.53
CA LEU A 605 -25.30 -17.30 52.49
C LEU A 605 -25.54 -18.32 53.60
N THR A 606 -25.35 -17.93 54.86
CA THR A 606 -25.66 -18.75 56.02
C THR A 606 -26.90 -18.21 56.74
N TYR A 607 -27.97 -19.00 56.74
CA TYR A 607 -29.20 -18.67 57.44
C TYR A 607 -29.17 -19.22 58.85
N GLN A 608 -29.23 -18.35 59.87
CA GLN A 608 -29.16 -18.74 61.27
C GLN A 608 -30.35 -18.23 62.07
N VAL A 609 -31.07 -19.14 62.73
CA VAL A 609 -32.13 -18.81 63.69
C VAL A 609 -31.52 -18.53 65.06
N ASN A 610 -31.77 -17.33 65.60
CA ASN A 610 -31.07 -16.83 66.79
C ASN A 610 -31.33 -17.62 68.09
N THR A 611 -32.38 -18.45 68.21
CA THR A 611 -32.57 -19.34 69.37
C THR A 611 -33.63 -20.42 69.13
N ILE A 612 -33.33 -21.69 69.46
CA ILE A 612 -34.35 -22.73 69.63
C ILE A 612 -34.71 -22.81 71.12
N ILE A 613 -35.88 -22.31 71.53
CA ILE A 613 -36.40 -22.58 72.87
C ILE A 613 -37.04 -23.97 72.84
N SER A 614 -36.31 -25.01 73.23
CA SER A 614 -36.91 -26.32 73.52
C SER A 614 -37.29 -26.38 75.00
N ASN A 615 -38.59 -26.41 75.31
CA ASN A 615 -39.04 -26.72 76.66
C ASN A 615 -39.04 -28.25 76.83
N ARG A 616 -37.90 -28.82 77.26
CA ARG A 616 -37.79 -30.26 77.55
C ARG A 616 -37.35 -30.51 78.98
N ARG A 617 -38.23 -30.23 79.94
CA ARG A 617 -38.16 -30.80 81.30
C ARG A 617 -39.56 -31.16 81.79
N ILE A 618 -39.87 -32.46 81.80
CA ILE A 618 -40.28 -33.23 82.98
C ILE A 618 -40.47 -34.69 82.54
N THR A 619 -39.66 -35.59 83.12
CA THR A 619 -39.87 -37.05 83.12
C THR A 619 -40.16 -37.45 84.56
N TYR A 620 -41.37 -37.92 84.86
CA TYR A 620 -41.67 -38.51 86.17
C TYR A 620 -41.12 -39.95 86.21
N ARG A 621 -40.26 -40.23 87.18
CA ARG A 621 -39.93 -41.62 87.57
C ARG A 621 -41.03 -42.11 88.53
N VAL A 622 -41.73 -43.17 88.14
CA VAL A 622 -42.54 -43.97 89.07
C VAL A 622 -41.62 -45.05 89.63
N ASN A 623 -41.39 -45.04 90.95
CA ASN A 623 -40.65 -46.11 91.63
C ASN A 623 -41.49 -47.39 91.69
N LYS A 624 -40.86 -48.53 91.42
CA LYS A 624 -41.43 -49.88 91.60
C LYS A 624 -41.75 -50.14 93.07
N ASN A 625 -42.90 -50.76 93.31
CA ASN A 625 -43.04 -51.84 94.29
C ASN A 625 -43.17 -53.14 93.51
#